data_AF-A0A182BPC8-F1
#
_entry.id   AF-A0A182BPC8-F1
#
_cell.length_a   1.000
_cell.length_b   1.000
_cell.length_c   1.000
_cell.angle_alpha   90.00
_cell.angle_beta   90.00
_cell.angle_gamma   90.00
#
_symmetry.space_group_name_H-M   'P 1'
#
loop_
_entity.id
_entity.type
_entity.pdbx_description
1 polymer ?
#
loop_
_entity_poly.entity_id
_entity_poly.type
_entity_poly.pdbx_seq_one_letter_code
_entity_poly.pdbx_strand_id
1 'polypeptide(L)'
;MSAKNNDLEEYEVEKVVDHRYRKTAFPDGSHDEYLIKWKGYPSSENTWEPESNLNPSALAEARTVKWTTEQFENTKSDELRKDVLCISACNDCATAADVPNVKKSFKLPDAAGKFGGHGGGACCSSLLSILYADEKVPEEDLSFKEIIWKMRKTLIKDPYRQIPQMSSMNPIDVNAKFDLFPDTATGTKRAVMVGVNYVGDEDNELSGSHNDVLNMKRYIQEVRGFEEENIVILMDDGKHTNPTKKNIIHACKKVIRQAEENDAILFLYSGKYIKVTSSCLLWNSVLRSTKVFLIV
;
A
#
# COMPACT_ATOMS: atom_id res chain seq x y z
N MET A 1 -20.72 -28.42 34.05
CA MET A 1 -20.05 -27.49 33.12
C MET A 1 -20.37 -26.09 33.61
N SER A 2 -19.40 -25.44 34.25
CA SER A 2 -19.57 -24.06 34.75
C SER A 2 -19.47 -23.10 33.57
N ALA A 3 -20.49 -22.26 33.38
CA ALA A 3 -20.39 -21.10 32.51
C ALA A 3 -19.24 -20.23 33.03
N LYS A 4 -18.28 -19.89 32.15
CA LYS A 4 -17.27 -18.89 32.45
C LYS A 4 -17.98 -17.53 32.49
N ASN A 5 -17.94 -16.86 33.64
CA ASN A 5 -18.17 -15.42 33.71
C ASN A 5 -17.17 -14.75 32.76
N ASN A 6 -17.66 -14.09 31.72
CA ASN A 6 -16.90 -13.08 31.01
C ASN A 6 -16.93 -11.83 31.90
N ASP A 7 -15.93 -11.69 32.75
CA ASP A 7 -15.65 -10.42 33.40
C ASP A 7 -15.35 -9.41 32.27
N LEU A 8 -16.24 -8.44 32.09
CA LEU A 8 -16.03 -7.33 31.15
C LEU A 8 -14.88 -6.51 31.72
N GLU A 9 -13.70 -6.67 31.15
CA GLU A 9 -12.54 -5.85 31.52
C GLU A 9 -12.82 -4.40 31.12
N GLU A 10 -12.95 -3.53 32.13
CA GLU A 10 -13.09 -2.09 31.93
C GLU A 10 -11.71 -1.46 31.72
N TYR A 11 -11.55 -0.71 30.64
CA TYR A 11 -10.31 -0.02 30.29
C TYR A 11 -10.50 1.50 30.39
N GLU A 12 -9.49 2.22 30.87
CA GLU A 12 -9.56 3.67 31.04
C GLU A 12 -9.17 4.41 29.74
N VAL A 13 -10.03 5.33 29.31
CA VAL A 13 -9.78 6.20 28.15
C VAL A 13 -8.76 7.27 28.52
N GLU A 14 -7.68 7.38 27.76
CA GLU A 14 -6.71 8.48 27.88
C GLU A 14 -7.11 9.67 27.02
N LYS A 15 -7.55 9.41 25.78
CA LYS A 15 -7.95 10.44 24.82
C LYS A 15 -8.82 9.86 23.70
N VAL A 16 -9.78 10.65 23.21
CA VAL A 16 -10.47 10.38 21.95
C VAL A 16 -9.64 10.92 20.78
N VAL A 17 -9.21 10.03 19.89
CA VAL A 17 -8.27 10.35 18.81
C VAL A 17 -9.00 10.75 17.53
N ASP A 18 -10.09 10.06 17.21
CA ASP A 18 -10.81 10.24 15.94
C ASP A 18 -12.29 9.84 16.08
N HIS A 19 -13.11 10.24 15.10
CA HIS A 19 -14.56 9.98 15.03
C HIS A 19 -14.95 9.63 13.58
N ARG A 20 -15.80 8.62 13.41
CA ARG A 20 -16.39 8.33 12.09
C ARG A 20 -17.82 7.81 12.18
N TYR A 21 -18.55 8.05 11.09
CA TYR A 21 -19.91 7.57 10.89
C TYR A 21 -19.94 6.28 10.06
N ARG A 22 -20.64 5.26 10.54
CA ARG A 22 -20.94 4.04 9.77
C ARG A 22 -22.32 4.11 9.10
N LYS A 23 -22.39 3.59 7.88
CA LYS A 23 -23.68 3.40 7.18
C LYS A 23 -24.59 2.35 7.85
N THR A 24 -24.00 1.37 8.54
CA THR A 24 -24.72 0.31 9.26
C THR A 24 -24.70 0.60 10.76
N ALA A 25 -25.87 0.60 11.38
CA ALA A 25 -26.02 0.80 12.82
C ALA A 25 -25.39 -0.35 13.63
N PHE A 26 -24.92 -0.02 14.83
CA PHE A 26 -24.55 -0.96 15.87
C PHE A 26 -25.79 -1.59 16.53
N PRO A 27 -25.63 -2.65 17.36
CA PRO A 27 -26.75 -3.27 18.08
C PRO A 27 -27.52 -2.33 19.02
N ASP A 28 -26.87 -1.26 19.48
CA ASP A 28 -27.45 -0.20 20.31
C ASP A 28 -28.19 0.89 19.50
N GLY A 29 -28.20 0.78 18.16
CA GLY A 29 -28.80 1.74 17.24
C GLY A 29 -27.93 2.95 16.90
N SER A 30 -26.74 3.08 17.51
CA SER A 30 -25.79 4.14 17.17
C SER A 30 -25.14 3.89 15.81
N HIS A 31 -24.68 4.95 15.16
CA HIS A 31 -23.91 4.87 13.91
C HIS A 31 -22.48 5.38 14.07
N ASP A 32 -22.21 6.03 15.20
CA ASP A 32 -20.96 6.70 15.49
C ASP A 32 -20.00 5.75 16.22
N GLU A 33 -18.73 5.78 15.82
CA GLU A 33 -17.66 5.12 16.53
C GLU A 33 -16.45 6.04 16.64
N TYR A 34 -15.68 5.82 17.70
CA TYR A 34 -14.57 6.68 18.09
C TYR A 34 -13.29 5.87 18.24
N LEU A 35 -12.18 6.42 17.76
CA LEU A 35 -10.87 5.80 17.95
C LEU A 35 -10.33 6.19 19.32
N ILE A 36 -10.14 5.21 20.20
CA ILE A 36 -9.77 5.44 21.59
C ILE A 36 -8.28 5.19 21.80
N LYS A 37 -7.60 6.16 22.41
CA LYS A 37 -6.28 5.97 23.02
C LYS A 37 -6.48 5.48 24.44
N TRP A 38 -6.07 4.25 24.71
CA TRP A 38 -6.16 3.63 26.04
C TRP A 38 -5.03 4.10 26.96
N LYS A 39 -5.34 4.35 28.23
CA LYS A 39 -4.38 4.83 29.21
C LYS A 39 -3.37 3.77 29.56
N GLY A 40 -2.08 4.11 29.45
CA GLY A 40 -0.98 3.18 29.72
C GLY A 40 -0.65 2.21 28.57
N TYR A 41 -1.37 2.29 27.44
CA TYR A 41 -1.11 1.49 26.24
C TYR A 41 -0.47 2.35 25.13
N PRO A 42 0.35 1.78 24.23
CA PRO A 42 0.89 2.51 23.08
C PRO A 42 -0.20 2.84 22.06
N SER A 43 -0.03 3.91 21.28
CA SER A 43 -1.01 4.33 20.26
C SER A 43 -1.28 3.30 19.15
N SER A 44 -0.43 2.29 19.02
CA SER A 44 -0.65 1.15 18.12
C SER A 44 -1.78 0.22 18.55
N GLU A 45 -2.18 0.28 19.82
CA GLU A 45 -3.27 -0.51 20.42
C GLU A 45 -4.60 0.26 20.43
N ASN A 46 -4.68 1.40 19.73
CA ASN A 46 -5.93 2.16 19.66
C ASN A 46 -7.01 1.34 18.93
N THR A 47 -8.22 1.31 19.50
CA THR A 47 -9.36 0.57 18.93
C THR A 47 -10.53 1.49 18.63
N TRP A 48 -11.33 1.12 17.63
CA TRP A 48 -12.57 1.81 17.30
C TRP A 48 -13.70 1.26 18.16
N GLU A 49 -14.25 2.10 19.03
CA GLU A 49 -15.30 1.73 19.98
C GLU A 49 -16.64 2.40 19.63
N PRO A 50 -17.77 1.68 19.71
CA PRO A 50 -19.10 2.27 19.58
C PRO A 50 -19.34 3.32 20.66
N GLU A 51 -20.27 4.23 20.38
CA GLU A 51 -20.69 5.24 21.35
C GLU A 51 -21.14 4.63 22.70
N SER A 52 -21.84 3.49 22.69
CA SER A 52 -22.27 2.80 23.91
C SER A 52 -21.15 2.26 24.79
N ASN A 53 -19.95 2.03 24.25
CA ASN A 53 -18.81 1.55 25.03
C ASN A 53 -18.11 2.68 25.80
N LEU A 54 -18.47 3.95 25.56
CA LEU A 54 -17.79 5.10 26.13
C LEU A 54 -18.54 5.67 27.33
N ASN A 55 -17.79 6.03 28.37
CA ASN A 55 -18.35 6.71 29.52
C ASN A 55 -18.78 8.17 29.17
N PRO A 56 -19.67 8.80 29.96
CA PRO A 56 -20.18 10.14 29.65
C PRO A 56 -19.10 11.23 29.55
N SER A 57 -17.97 11.09 30.26
CA SER A 57 -16.86 12.04 30.21
C SER A 57 -16.12 11.96 28.87
N ALA A 58 -15.83 10.75 28.39
CA ALA A 58 -15.23 10.51 27.09
C ALA A 58 -16.15 10.96 25.95
N LEU A 59 -17.46 10.75 26.08
CA LEU A 59 -18.45 11.23 25.12
C LEU A 59 -18.56 12.76 25.09
N ALA A 60 -18.46 13.43 26.24
CA ALA A 60 -18.46 14.89 26.31
C ALA A 60 -17.22 15.46 25.61
N GLU A 61 -16.03 14.89 25.86
CA GLU A 61 -14.81 15.25 25.15
C GLU A 61 -14.96 15.02 23.64
N ALA A 62 -15.36 13.81 23.21
CA ALA A 62 -15.57 13.46 21.80
C ALA A 62 -16.54 14.42 21.08
N ARG A 63 -17.66 14.80 21.73
CA ARG A 63 -18.68 15.68 21.14
C ARG A 63 -18.27 17.14 21.08
N THR A 64 -17.42 17.60 22.01
CA THR A 64 -16.85 18.96 21.98
C THR A 64 -15.73 19.10 20.95
N VAL A 65 -15.13 17.99 20.58
CA VAL A 65 -13.95 17.93 19.73
C VAL A 65 -14.38 17.67 18.27
N LYS A 66 -15.09 18.62 17.68
CA LYS A 66 -15.16 18.74 16.21
C LYS A 66 -13.92 19.50 15.75
N TRP A 67 -12.82 18.79 15.53
CA TRP A 67 -11.66 19.37 14.86
C TRP A 67 -12.10 19.82 13.47
N THR A 68 -11.82 21.06 13.11
CA THR A 68 -11.80 21.42 11.69
C THR A 68 -10.64 20.67 11.02
N THR A 69 -10.73 20.43 9.71
CA THR A 69 -9.63 19.82 8.93
C THR A 69 -8.31 20.55 9.21
N GLU A 70 -8.35 21.88 9.29
CA GLU A 70 -7.18 22.71 9.57
C GLU A 70 -6.60 22.47 10.98
N GLN A 71 -7.44 22.35 12.01
CA GLN A 71 -6.96 22.06 13.35
C GLN A 71 -6.37 20.65 13.47
N PHE A 72 -6.96 19.66 12.79
CA PHE A 72 -6.41 18.30 12.71
C PHE A 72 -5.05 18.29 12.01
N GLU A 73 -4.94 18.94 10.85
CA GLU A 73 -3.68 19.04 10.10
C GLU A 73 -2.56 19.72 10.89
N ASN A 74 -2.88 20.74 11.68
CA ASN A 74 -1.93 21.42 12.54
C ASN A 74 -1.49 20.59 13.76
N THR A 75 -2.32 19.66 14.22
CA THR A 75 -2.06 18.87 15.44
C THR A 75 -1.72 17.41 15.20
N LYS A 76 -1.84 16.92 13.95
CA LYS A 76 -1.49 15.54 13.59
C LYS A 76 -0.02 15.27 13.89
N SER A 77 0.31 14.05 14.27
CA SER A 77 1.69 13.67 14.58
C SER A 77 2.53 13.55 13.31
N ASP A 78 3.86 13.57 13.44
CA ASP A 78 4.76 13.45 12.29
C ASP A 78 4.61 12.08 11.59
N GLU A 79 4.14 11.05 12.31
CA GLU A 79 3.79 9.77 11.69
C GLU A 79 2.60 9.87 10.73
N LEU A 80 1.64 10.75 11.01
CA LEU A 80 0.48 11.00 10.14
C LEU A 80 0.77 12.01 9.03
N ARG A 81 1.92 12.70 9.05
CA ARG A 81 2.37 13.61 7.98
C ARG A 81 3.00 12.90 6.78
N LYS A 82 3.11 11.58 6.83
CA LYS A 82 3.77 10.78 5.78
C LYS A 82 2.86 10.57 4.58
N ASP A 83 3.40 10.77 3.38
CA ASP A 83 2.70 10.49 2.15
C ASP A 83 2.84 9.00 1.81
N VAL A 84 1.82 8.22 2.13
CA VAL A 84 1.74 6.80 1.74
C VAL A 84 0.65 6.64 0.68
N LEU A 85 1.04 6.13 -0.48
CA LEU A 85 0.15 5.79 -1.59
C LEU A 85 0.22 4.29 -1.87
N CYS A 86 -0.93 3.64 -2.01
CA CYS A 86 -1.04 2.24 -2.36
C CYS A 86 -1.82 2.09 -3.67
N ILE A 87 -1.27 1.35 -4.63
CA ILE A 87 -1.97 0.88 -5.83
C ILE A 87 -2.06 -0.64 -5.74
N SER A 88 -3.27 -1.17 -5.77
CA SER A 88 -3.53 -2.61 -5.69
C SER A 88 -4.32 -3.12 -6.88
N ALA A 89 -4.05 -4.35 -7.31
CA ALA A 89 -4.70 -4.95 -8.48
C ALA A 89 -6.21 -5.22 -8.33
N CYS A 90 -6.71 -5.52 -7.12
CA CYS A 90 -8.12 -5.87 -6.88
C CYS A 90 -8.53 -5.66 -5.41
N ASN A 91 -9.85 -5.54 -5.18
CA ASN A 91 -10.46 -5.54 -3.85
C ASN A 91 -10.92 -6.96 -3.50
N ASP A 92 -10.36 -7.59 -2.46
CA ASP A 92 -10.78 -8.83 -1.75
C ASP A 92 -11.16 -10.10 -2.56
N CYS A 93 -11.20 -10.03 -3.88
CA CYS A 93 -11.44 -11.12 -4.81
C CYS A 93 -10.12 -11.38 -5.52
N ALA A 94 -9.44 -12.46 -5.13
CA ALA A 94 -8.10 -12.83 -5.57
C ALA A 94 -7.98 -13.15 -7.08
N THR A 95 -8.19 -12.18 -7.96
CA THR A 95 -7.90 -12.29 -9.39
C THR A 95 -6.50 -11.75 -9.66
N ALA A 96 -5.48 -12.60 -9.43
CA ALA A 96 -4.18 -12.42 -10.09
C ALA A 96 -4.35 -12.84 -11.55
N ALA A 97 -4.06 -11.95 -12.49
CA ALA A 97 -4.17 -12.24 -13.91
C ALA A 97 -2.79 -12.14 -14.56
N ASP A 98 -2.29 -13.27 -15.04
CA ASP A 98 -1.02 -13.35 -15.76
C ASP A 98 -1.22 -13.00 -17.23
N VAL A 99 -0.24 -12.27 -17.75
CA VAL A 99 -0.13 -11.87 -19.14
C VAL A 99 0.96 -12.74 -19.76
N PRO A 100 0.69 -13.60 -20.74
CA PRO A 100 1.71 -14.45 -21.33
C PRO A 100 2.84 -13.70 -22.05
N ASN A 101 2.55 -12.49 -22.56
CA ASN A 101 3.53 -11.65 -23.24
C ASN A 101 3.25 -10.14 -23.02
N VAL A 102 3.91 -9.55 -22.04
CA VAL A 102 3.74 -8.13 -21.69
C VAL A 102 4.27 -7.18 -22.78
N LYS A 103 5.24 -7.61 -23.58
CA LYS A 103 5.73 -6.82 -24.74
C LYS A 103 4.65 -6.67 -25.80
N LYS A 104 3.89 -7.73 -26.07
CA LYS A 104 2.80 -7.72 -27.06
C LYS A 104 1.55 -7.02 -26.51
N SER A 105 1.16 -7.31 -25.27
CA SER A 105 -0.09 -6.80 -24.69
C SER A 105 0.02 -5.37 -24.16
N PHE A 106 1.17 -4.99 -23.61
CA PHE A 106 1.38 -3.71 -22.93
C PHE A 106 2.50 -2.85 -23.54
N LYS A 107 3.15 -3.32 -24.60
CA LYS A 107 4.21 -2.60 -25.32
C LYS A 107 5.37 -2.15 -24.42
N LEU A 108 5.67 -2.91 -23.36
CA LEU A 108 6.79 -2.61 -22.46
C LEU A 108 8.12 -2.69 -23.22
N PRO A 109 9.03 -1.71 -23.04
CA PRO A 109 10.37 -1.78 -23.60
C PRO A 109 11.15 -2.93 -22.94
N ASP A 110 11.78 -3.76 -23.78
CA ASP A 110 12.70 -4.83 -23.38
C ASP A 110 12.25 -5.74 -22.22
N ALA A 111 10.95 -6.06 -22.17
CA ALA A 111 10.32 -6.89 -21.14
C ALA A 111 11.16 -8.11 -20.69
N ALA A 112 11.32 -8.25 -19.37
CA ALA A 112 11.99 -9.38 -18.72
C ALA A 112 11.33 -10.72 -19.10
N GLY A 113 12.15 -11.77 -19.16
CA GLY A 113 11.76 -13.11 -19.61
C GLY A 113 12.78 -13.72 -20.57
N LYS A 114 13.08 -15.02 -20.41
CA LYS A 114 13.90 -15.79 -21.38
C LYS A 114 13.00 -16.44 -22.44
N PHE A 115 13.48 -16.52 -23.68
CA PHE A 115 12.94 -17.32 -24.80
C PHE A 115 11.40 -17.42 -24.85
N GLY A 116 10.72 -16.31 -25.20
CA GLY A 116 9.27 -16.31 -25.42
C GLY A 116 8.40 -16.23 -24.14
N GLY A 117 8.99 -16.33 -22.95
CA GLY A 117 8.29 -16.18 -21.66
C GLY A 117 8.33 -14.76 -21.13
N HIS A 118 7.67 -13.80 -21.80
CA HIS A 118 7.49 -12.43 -21.29
C HIS A 118 6.26 -12.34 -20.36
N GLY A 119 6.10 -13.33 -19.48
CA GLY A 119 5.01 -13.43 -18.52
C GLY A 119 5.04 -12.26 -17.54
N GLY A 120 3.91 -11.76 -17.06
CA GLY A 120 3.87 -10.74 -16.00
C GLY A 120 2.46 -10.46 -15.50
N GLY A 121 2.31 -9.82 -14.36
CA GLY A 121 1.02 -9.43 -13.82
C GLY A 121 0.40 -8.30 -14.65
N ALA A 122 -0.89 -8.45 -15.00
CA ALA A 122 -1.58 -7.48 -15.84
C ALA A 122 -1.67 -6.09 -15.20
N CYS A 123 -1.86 -6.02 -13.88
CA CYS A 123 -1.87 -4.75 -13.14
C CYS A 123 -0.52 -4.03 -13.20
N CYS A 124 0.58 -4.70 -12.81
CA CYS A 124 1.93 -4.13 -12.83
C CYS A 124 2.33 -3.72 -14.25
N SER A 125 2.04 -4.56 -15.24
CA SER A 125 2.32 -4.29 -16.65
C SER A 125 1.52 -3.11 -17.19
N SER A 126 0.26 -2.97 -16.79
CA SER A 126 -0.58 -1.83 -17.17
C SER A 126 -0.05 -0.53 -16.59
N LEU A 127 0.38 -0.53 -15.33
CA LEU A 127 0.95 0.65 -14.70
C LEU A 127 2.24 1.07 -15.40
N LEU A 128 3.18 0.13 -15.60
CA LEU A 128 4.44 0.39 -16.29
C LEU A 128 4.23 0.92 -17.72
N SER A 129 3.25 0.37 -18.46
CA SER A 129 2.93 0.85 -19.81
C SER A 129 2.52 2.31 -19.84
N ILE A 130 1.71 2.72 -18.85
CA ILE A 130 1.24 4.10 -18.73
C ILE A 130 2.41 5.01 -18.32
N LEU A 131 3.22 4.58 -17.34
CA LEU A 131 4.40 5.32 -16.89
C LEU A 131 5.40 5.56 -18.04
N TYR A 132 5.74 4.55 -18.83
CA TYR A 132 6.63 4.73 -19.98
C TYR A 132 6.03 5.61 -21.09
N ALA A 133 4.70 5.66 -21.21
CA ALA A 133 4.04 6.51 -22.19
C ALA A 133 4.04 7.99 -21.76
N ASP A 134 3.81 8.24 -20.47
CA ASP A 134 3.84 9.56 -19.84
C ASP A 134 5.21 10.23 -20.04
N GLU A 135 6.30 9.48 -19.81
CA GLU A 135 7.68 9.96 -20.01
C GLU A 135 8.00 10.35 -21.47
N LYS A 136 7.32 9.74 -22.44
CA LYS A 136 7.55 10.02 -23.88
C LYS A 136 6.79 11.24 -24.38
N VAL A 137 5.72 11.63 -23.70
CA VAL A 137 4.86 12.76 -24.10
C VAL A 137 4.51 13.59 -22.86
N PRO A 138 5.45 14.40 -22.34
CA PRO A 138 5.27 15.13 -21.09
C PRO A 138 4.20 16.24 -21.15
N GLU A 139 3.75 16.61 -22.35
CA GLU A 139 2.72 17.66 -22.53
C GLU A 139 1.30 17.18 -22.15
N GLU A 140 1.11 15.88 -21.86
CA GLU A 140 -0.13 15.30 -21.35
C GLU A 140 0.03 14.72 -19.93
N ASP A 141 0.63 15.49 -19.01
CA ASP A 141 0.79 15.12 -17.60
C ASP A 141 -0.48 14.44 -17.03
N LEU A 142 -0.38 13.15 -16.73
CA LEU A 142 -1.53 12.39 -16.27
C LEU A 142 -1.79 12.62 -14.79
N SER A 143 -3.04 12.90 -14.45
CA SER A 143 -3.49 13.00 -13.06
C SER A 143 -3.72 11.63 -12.40
N PHE A 144 -3.77 11.58 -11.06
CA PHE A 144 -4.05 10.35 -10.31
C PHE A 144 -5.31 9.63 -10.81
N LYS A 145 -6.39 10.38 -11.08
CA LYS A 145 -7.64 9.83 -11.62
C LYS A 145 -7.44 9.21 -13.02
N GLU A 146 -6.61 9.81 -13.87
CA GLU A 146 -6.39 9.39 -15.25
C GLU A 146 -5.57 8.11 -15.32
N ILE A 147 -4.55 7.98 -14.46
CA ILE A 147 -3.78 6.74 -14.31
C ILE A 147 -4.71 5.58 -13.97
N ILE A 148 -5.52 5.70 -12.90
CA ILE A 148 -6.43 4.64 -12.47
C ILE A 148 -7.51 4.37 -13.51
N TRP A 149 -8.03 5.40 -14.19
CA TRP A 149 -8.98 5.22 -15.28
C TRP A 149 -8.35 4.44 -16.44
N LYS A 150 -7.15 4.82 -16.90
CA LYS A 150 -6.44 4.15 -18.00
C LYS A 150 -6.12 2.69 -17.63
N MET A 151 -5.72 2.41 -16.39
CA MET A 151 -5.51 1.04 -15.90
C MET A 151 -6.81 0.24 -15.93
N ARG A 152 -7.90 0.76 -15.33
CA ARG A 152 -9.21 0.08 -15.32
C ARG A 152 -9.74 -0.17 -16.73
N LYS A 153 -9.62 0.79 -17.65
CA LYS A 153 -10.05 0.63 -19.05
C LYS A 153 -9.33 -0.53 -19.74
N THR A 154 -8.07 -0.75 -19.40
CA THR A 154 -7.25 -1.84 -19.94
C THR A 154 -7.59 -3.19 -19.28
N LEU A 155 -7.87 -3.20 -17.98
CA LEU A 155 -7.94 -4.41 -17.17
C LEU A 155 -9.36 -4.94 -16.89
N ILE A 156 -10.40 -4.12 -17.11
CA ILE A 156 -11.80 -4.54 -16.90
C ILE A 156 -12.30 -5.52 -17.96
N LYS A 157 -11.64 -5.56 -19.12
CA LYS A 157 -12.01 -6.46 -20.23
C LYS A 157 -11.39 -7.84 -20.05
N ASP A 158 -12.02 -8.84 -20.64
CA ASP A 158 -11.43 -10.18 -20.76
C ASP A 158 -10.04 -10.08 -21.42
N PRO A 159 -9.03 -10.84 -20.93
CA PRO A 159 -9.13 -11.92 -19.94
C PRO A 159 -8.89 -11.52 -18.48
N TYR A 160 -8.60 -10.25 -18.16
CA TYR A 160 -8.01 -9.89 -16.87
C TYR A 160 -9.04 -9.69 -15.76
N ARG A 161 -10.17 -9.01 -16.04
CA ARG A 161 -11.24 -8.70 -15.08
C ARG A 161 -10.74 -8.12 -13.74
N GLN A 162 -9.65 -7.37 -13.78
CA GLN A 162 -9.08 -6.71 -12.59
C GLN A 162 -9.62 -5.28 -12.51
N ILE A 163 -9.86 -4.81 -11.28
CA ILE A 163 -10.28 -3.43 -11.02
C ILE A 163 -9.27 -2.80 -10.06
N PRO A 164 -8.20 -2.20 -10.59
CA PRO A 164 -7.20 -1.53 -9.77
C PRO A 164 -7.81 -0.51 -8.82
N GLN A 165 -7.31 -0.51 -7.60
CA GLN A 165 -7.67 0.43 -6.54
C GLN A 165 -6.47 1.26 -6.16
N MET A 166 -6.75 2.48 -5.71
CA MET A 166 -5.77 3.36 -5.13
C MET A 166 -6.25 3.79 -3.75
N SER A 167 -5.34 3.79 -2.78
CA SER A 167 -5.62 4.21 -1.42
C SER A 167 -4.47 5.08 -0.94
N SER A 168 -4.77 6.13 -0.19
CA SER A 168 -3.77 6.99 0.42
C SER A 168 -4.00 7.13 1.92
N MET A 169 -2.93 7.37 2.66
CA MET A 169 -3.01 7.65 4.10
C MET A 169 -3.54 9.05 4.39
N ASN A 170 -3.10 10.04 3.60
CA ASN A 170 -3.56 11.42 3.66
C ASN A 170 -4.47 11.73 2.47
N PRO A 171 -5.37 12.74 2.58
CA PRO A 171 -6.13 13.24 1.44
C PRO A 171 -5.20 13.63 0.28
N ILE A 172 -5.56 13.22 -0.94
CA ILE A 172 -4.84 13.57 -2.17
C ILE A 172 -5.78 14.32 -3.11
N ASP A 173 -5.25 15.32 -3.82
CA ASP A 173 -5.97 15.88 -4.97
C ASP A 173 -5.84 14.93 -6.15
N VAL A 174 -6.93 14.24 -6.47
CA VAL A 174 -6.96 13.26 -7.57
C VAL A 174 -6.80 13.88 -8.95
N ASN A 175 -6.91 15.20 -9.07
CA ASN A 175 -6.69 15.94 -10.31
C ASN A 175 -5.25 16.45 -10.43
N ALA A 176 -4.46 16.40 -9.36
CA ALA A 176 -3.04 16.73 -9.43
C ALA A 176 -2.30 15.72 -10.31
N LYS A 177 -1.18 16.15 -10.89
CA LYS A 177 -0.26 15.31 -11.64
C LYS A 177 0.11 14.09 -10.79
N PHE A 178 -0.07 12.91 -11.36
CA PHE A 178 0.46 11.69 -10.79
C PHE A 178 1.95 11.65 -11.05
N ASP A 179 2.72 11.51 -9.98
CA ASP A 179 4.11 11.13 -10.10
C ASP A 179 4.43 10.05 -9.08
N LEU A 180 4.96 8.93 -9.57
CA LEU A 180 5.43 7.84 -8.73
C LEU A 180 6.57 8.29 -7.80
N PHE A 181 7.38 9.26 -8.21
CA PHE A 181 8.41 9.87 -7.35
C PHE A 181 8.46 11.40 -7.59
N PRO A 182 7.59 12.18 -6.94
CA PRO A 182 7.45 13.61 -7.21
C PRO A 182 8.78 14.35 -7.05
N ASP A 183 8.98 15.45 -7.77
CA ASP A 183 10.19 16.29 -7.72
C ASP A 183 10.58 16.78 -6.31
N THR A 184 9.60 16.79 -5.41
CA THR A 184 9.79 17.09 -3.98
C THR A 184 10.58 16.01 -3.22
N ALA A 185 10.67 14.79 -3.75
CA ALA A 185 11.45 13.70 -3.20
C ALA A 185 12.92 13.81 -3.66
N THR A 186 13.62 14.80 -3.10
CA THR A 186 15.02 15.12 -3.42
C THR A 186 16.05 14.27 -2.68
N GLY A 187 15.60 13.42 -1.76
CA GLY A 187 16.44 12.51 -0.98
C GLY A 187 16.78 11.22 -1.71
N THR A 188 17.16 10.20 -0.93
CA THR A 188 17.52 8.89 -1.46
C THR A 188 16.29 8.13 -1.94
N LYS A 189 16.41 7.58 -3.14
CA LYS A 189 15.41 6.69 -3.74
C LYS A 189 15.71 5.24 -3.37
N ARG A 190 14.82 4.59 -2.62
CA ARG A 190 15.00 3.24 -2.06
C ARG A 190 13.87 2.32 -2.49
N ALA A 191 14.14 1.05 -2.70
CA ALA A 191 13.11 0.08 -3.07
C ALA A 191 13.23 -1.24 -2.31
N VAL A 192 12.09 -1.83 -1.96
CA VAL A 192 11.95 -3.24 -1.57
C VAL A 192 11.03 -3.90 -2.60
N MET A 193 11.53 -4.91 -3.29
CA MET A 193 10.81 -5.56 -4.39
C MET A 193 10.72 -7.05 -4.12
N VAL A 194 9.50 -7.57 -4.07
CA VAL A 194 9.20 -8.95 -3.69
C VAL A 194 8.46 -9.61 -4.84
N GLY A 195 9.03 -10.69 -5.38
CA GLY A 195 8.43 -11.51 -6.43
C GLY A 195 8.33 -12.95 -5.96
N VAL A 196 7.12 -13.50 -5.86
CA VAL A 196 6.90 -14.87 -5.37
C VAL A 196 6.25 -15.69 -6.48
N ASN A 197 7.00 -16.63 -7.04
CA ASN A 197 6.51 -17.58 -8.03
C ASN A 197 6.02 -18.89 -7.41
N TYR A 198 6.25 -19.14 -6.12
CA TYR A 198 5.93 -20.41 -5.46
C TYR A 198 6.63 -21.61 -6.13
N VAL A 199 7.91 -21.42 -6.51
CA VAL A 199 8.67 -22.43 -7.25
C VAL A 199 8.70 -23.75 -6.49
N GLY A 200 8.19 -24.82 -7.12
CA GLY A 200 8.09 -26.16 -6.53
C GLY A 200 6.77 -26.46 -5.80
N ASP A 201 5.80 -25.55 -5.83
CA ASP A 201 4.40 -25.80 -5.43
C ASP A 201 3.57 -26.00 -6.70
N GLU A 202 3.43 -27.25 -7.16
CA GLU A 202 2.80 -27.59 -8.45
C GLU A 202 1.38 -27.04 -8.62
N ASP A 203 0.63 -26.91 -7.51
CA ASP A 203 -0.73 -26.38 -7.50
C ASP A 203 -0.78 -24.85 -7.50
N ASN A 204 0.32 -24.20 -7.12
CA ASN A 204 0.36 -22.75 -6.90
C ASN A 204 1.41 -21.96 -7.66
N GLU A 205 2.24 -22.61 -8.46
CA GLU A 205 3.32 -21.97 -9.19
C GLU A 205 2.81 -20.86 -10.13
N LEU A 206 3.46 -19.70 -10.08
CA LEU A 206 3.28 -18.58 -10.98
C LEU A 206 4.54 -18.40 -11.84
N SER A 207 4.39 -17.73 -12.97
CA SER A 207 5.52 -17.45 -13.88
C SER A 207 5.79 -15.96 -14.10
N GLY A 208 4.87 -15.09 -13.69
CA GLY A 208 4.94 -13.64 -13.95
C GLY A 208 5.59 -12.78 -12.86
N SER A 209 5.61 -13.22 -11.60
CA SER A 209 5.94 -12.33 -10.49
C SER A 209 7.41 -11.91 -10.43
N HIS A 210 8.33 -12.82 -10.79
CA HIS A 210 9.74 -12.45 -10.98
C HIS A 210 9.92 -11.42 -12.09
N ASN A 211 9.19 -11.56 -13.20
CA ASN A 211 9.29 -10.63 -14.31
C ASN A 211 8.73 -9.26 -13.95
N ASP A 212 7.66 -9.16 -13.17
CA ASP A 212 7.14 -7.89 -12.66
C ASP A 212 8.19 -7.13 -11.86
N VAL A 213 8.89 -7.83 -10.95
CA VAL A 213 9.99 -7.26 -10.16
C VAL A 213 11.11 -6.75 -11.08
N LEU A 214 11.54 -7.56 -12.04
CA LEU A 214 12.63 -7.19 -12.95
C LEU A 214 12.25 -6.04 -13.90
N ASN A 215 11.00 -5.99 -14.37
CA ASN A 215 10.49 -4.92 -15.23
C ASN A 215 10.39 -3.60 -14.46
N MET A 216 9.83 -3.62 -13.23
CA MET A 216 9.77 -2.44 -12.40
C MET A 216 11.16 -1.97 -11.98
N LYS A 217 12.07 -2.90 -11.65
CA LYS A 217 13.46 -2.58 -11.29
C LYS A 217 14.11 -1.79 -12.43
N ARG A 218 13.92 -2.26 -13.66
CA ARG A 218 14.46 -1.58 -14.83
C ARG A 218 13.89 -0.17 -14.98
N TYR A 219 12.57 -0.02 -14.90
CA TYR A 219 11.93 1.30 -14.98
C TYR A 219 12.50 2.27 -13.94
N ILE A 220 12.58 1.87 -12.67
CA ILE A 220 13.06 2.77 -11.62
C ILE A 220 14.55 3.12 -11.76
N GLN A 221 15.37 2.20 -12.28
CA GLN A 221 16.80 2.47 -12.52
C GLN A 221 17.02 3.35 -13.75
N GLU A 222 16.49 2.93 -14.90
CA GLU A 222 16.77 3.58 -16.19
C GLU A 222 16.04 4.92 -16.34
N VAL A 223 14.84 5.05 -15.77
CA VAL A 223 13.99 6.23 -15.94
C VAL A 223 14.03 7.12 -14.70
N ARG A 224 13.98 6.52 -13.50
CA ARG A 224 13.82 7.27 -12.25
C ARG A 224 15.12 7.46 -11.47
N GLY A 225 16.25 6.92 -11.94
CA GLY A 225 17.56 7.13 -11.35
C GLY A 225 17.72 6.49 -9.96
N PHE A 226 17.14 5.32 -9.75
CA PHE A 226 17.40 4.53 -8.53
C PHE A 226 18.77 3.85 -8.62
N GLU A 227 19.59 4.03 -7.60
CA GLU A 227 20.87 3.32 -7.47
C GLU A 227 20.66 1.86 -7.05
N GLU A 228 21.40 0.93 -7.67
CA GLU A 228 21.30 -0.52 -7.42
C GLU A 228 21.45 -0.85 -5.92
N GLU A 229 22.34 -0.14 -5.22
CA GLU A 229 22.67 -0.32 -3.81
C GLU A 229 21.47 -0.06 -2.88
N ASN A 230 20.50 0.74 -3.35
CA ASN A 230 19.31 1.14 -2.62
C ASN A 230 18.09 0.26 -2.95
N ILE A 231 18.27 -0.79 -3.75
CA ILE A 231 17.20 -1.72 -4.16
C ILE A 231 17.42 -3.07 -3.47
N VAL A 232 16.45 -3.50 -2.66
CA VAL A 232 16.42 -4.83 -2.04
C VAL A 232 15.45 -5.72 -2.81
N ILE A 233 15.95 -6.82 -3.38
CA ILE A 233 15.16 -7.79 -4.14
C ILE A 233 15.03 -9.10 -3.38
N LEU A 234 13.79 -9.59 -3.26
CA LEU A 234 13.46 -10.89 -2.68
C LEU A 234 12.69 -11.73 -3.71
N MET A 235 13.27 -12.84 -4.15
CA MET A 235 12.66 -13.78 -5.12
C MET A 235 13.02 -15.22 -4.78
N ASP A 236 12.09 -16.13 -5.05
CA ASP A 236 12.25 -17.59 -4.87
C ASP A 236 12.85 -18.27 -6.13
N ASP A 237 13.82 -17.61 -6.77
CA ASP A 237 14.49 -18.07 -8.00
C ASP A 237 15.77 -18.89 -7.75
N GLY A 238 16.06 -19.19 -6.48
CA GLY A 238 17.28 -19.87 -6.04
C GLY A 238 18.56 -19.02 -6.12
N LYS A 239 18.46 -17.73 -6.48
CA LYS A 239 19.61 -16.80 -6.59
C LYS A 239 19.49 -15.65 -5.60
N HIS A 240 18.30 -15.07 -5.49
CA HIS A 240 18.02 -13.97 -4.60
C HIS A 240 17.69 -14.47 -3.19
N THR A 241 17.55 -13.54 -2.25
CA THR A 241 17.06 -13.88 -0.92
C THR A 241 15.62 -14.34 -1.02
N ASN A 242 15.31 -15.54 -0.52
CA ASN A 242 13.95 -16.08 -0.57
C ASN A 242 12.94 -15.13 0.12
N PRO A 243 11.75 -14.89 -0.49
CA PRO A 243 10.74 -13.94 -0.02
C PRO A 243 9.90 -14.51 1.13
N THR A 244 10.56 -15.01 2.18
CA THR A 244 9.85 -15.46 3.39
C THR A 244 9.28 -14.26 4.15
N LYS A 245 8.21 -14.47 4.92
CA LYS A 245 7.64 -13.43 5.81
C LYS A 245 8.71 -12.74 6.66
N LYS A 246 9.66 -13.52 7.20
CA LYS A 246 10.78 -13.01 8.00
C LYS A 246 11.69 -12.08 7.18
N ASN A 247 12.05 -12.49 5.97
CA ASN A 247 12.95 -11.74 5.10
C ASN A 247 12.30 -10.47 4.56
N ILE A 248 11.02 -10.52 4.19
CA ILE A 248 10.24 -9.35 3.76
C ILE A 248 10.17 -8.32 4.89
N ILE A 249 9.77 -8.74 6.11
CA ILE A 249 9.72 -7.84 7.28
C ILE A 249 11.11 -7.27 7.59
N HIS A 250 12.16 -8.08 7.48
CA HIS A 250 13.52 -7.61 7.70
C HIS A 250 13.95 -6.56 6.67
N ALA A 251 13.64 -6.78 5.38
CA ALA A 251 13.93 -5.84 4.31
C ALA A 251 13.21 -4.51 4.49
N CYS A 252 11.91 -4.53 4.80
CA CYS A 252 11.15 -3.31 5.11
C CYS A 252 11.78 -2.56 6.30
N LYS A 253 12.04 -3.25 7.42
CA LYS A 253 12.66 -2.64 8.59
C LYS A 253 14.04 -2.06 8.29
N LYS A 254 14.82 -2.69 7.41
CA LYS A 254 16.12 -2.18 6.97
C LYS A 254 15.97 -0.86 6.22
N VAL A 255 15.13 -0.82 5.18
CA VAL A 255 14.91 0.38 4.37
C VAL A 255 14.33 1.51 5.20
N ILE A 256 13.36 1.21 6.06
CA ILE A 256 12.73 2.21 6.93
C ILE A 256 13.76 2.81 7.92
N ARG A 257 14.68 2.01 8.48
CA ARG A 257 15.73 2.53 9.39
C ARG A 257 16.75 3.42 8.71
N GLN A 258 16.92 3.27 7.41
CA GLN A 258 17.82 4.07 6.58
C GLN A 258 17.14 5.29 5.98
N ALA A 259 15.82 5.43 6.16
CA ALA A 259 15.03 6.47 5.55
C ALA A 259 15.32 7.83 6.20
N GLU A 260 15.61 8.82 5.37
CA GLU A 260 15.80 10.21 5.76
C GLU A 260 14.69 11.11 5.21
N GLU A 261 14.72 12.38 5.59
CA GLU A 261 13.76 13.37 5.09
C GLU A 261 13.91 13.54 3.57
N ASN A 262 12.79 13.67 2.87
CA ASN A 262 12.72 13.75 1.39
C ASN A 262 13.13 12.47 0.65
N ASP A 263 13.40 11.35 1.34
CA ASP A 263 13.57 10.04 0.68
C ASP A 263 12.26 9.62 -0.03
N ALA A 264 12.41 8.83 -1.10
CA ALA A 264 11.32 8.16 -1.79
C ALA A 264 11.50 6.65 -1.65
N ILE A 265 10.50 5.97 -1.11
CA ILE A 265 10.53 4.51 -0.91
C ILE A 265 9.48 3.85 -1.78
N LEU A 266 9.90 2.91 -2.62
CA LEU A 266 9.01 1.99 -3.32
C LEU A 266 8.96 0.65 -2.59
N PHE A 267 7.77 0.13 -2.33
CA PHE A 267 7.55 -1.27 -2.01
C PHE A 267 6.71 -1.89 -3.13
N LEU A 268 7.28 -2.87 -3.83
CA LEU A 268 6.58 -3.68 -4.81
C LEU A 268 6.41 -5.10 -4.27
N TYR A 269 5.19 -5.63 -4.34
CA TYR A 269 4.91 -7.03 -4.17
C TYR A 269 4.21 -7.57 -5.42
N SER A 270 4.71 -8.66 -5.97
CA SER A 270 4.01 -9.46 -6.97
C SER A 270 4.02 -10.92 -6.54
N GLY A 271 2.84 -11.55 -6.54
CA GLY A 271 2.62 -12.92 -6.09
C GLY A 271 1.14 -13.17 -5.82
N LYS A 272 0.78 -14.34 -5.30
CA LYS A 272 -0.57 -14.59 -4.79
C LYS A 272 -0.76 -13.84 -3.47
N TYR A 273 -1.98 -13.37 -3.23
CA TYR A 273 -2.33 -12.65 -2.01
C TYR A 273 -2.32 -13.60 -0.80
N ILE A 274 -1.60 -13.22 0.26
CA ILE A 274 -1.83 -13.74 1.62
C ILE A 274 -2.71 -12.72 2.32
N LYS A 275 -3.81 -13.17 2.95
CA LYS A 275 -4.70 -12.32 3.74
C LYS A 275 -3.93 -11.68 4.89
N VAL A 276 -3.44 -10.46 4.69
CA VAL A 276 -2.81 -9.64 5.73
C VAL A 276 -3.86 -8.69 6.25
N THR A 277 -4.37 -8.96 7.44
CA THR A 277 -5.45 -8.19 8.09
C THR A 277 -5.07 -6.75 8.47
N SER A 278 -3.87 -6.26 8.18
CA SER A 278 -3.46 -4.85 8.38
C SER A 278 -2.11 -4.56 7.71
N SER A 279 -2.11 -4.19 6.43
CA SER A 279 -0.87 -3.83 5.69
C SER A 279 -0.39 -2.41 6.00
N CYS A 280 -1.27 -1.49 6.39
CA CYS A 280 -0.87 -0.10 6.69
C CYS A 280 -0.10 0.08 8.02
N LEU A 281 -0.25 -0.83 8.99
CA LEU A 281 0.33 -0.64 10.33
C LEU A 281 1.86 -0.87 10.40
N LEU A 282 2.45 -1.60 9.46
CA LEU A 282 3.90 -1.90 9.49
C LEU A 282 4.78 -0.67 9.18
N TRP A 283 4.25 0.34 8.51
CA TRP A 283 5.01 1.50 8.04
C TRP A 283 4.88 2.73 8.96
N ASN A 284 3.95 2.71 9.92
CA ASN A 284 3.65 3.88 10.75
C ASN A 284 4.78 4.23 11.73
N SER A 285 5.52 3.26 12.25
CA SER A 285 6.32 3.45 13.48
C SER A 285 7.77 3.93 13.30
N VAL A 286 8.33 4.03 12.09
CA VAL A 286 9.79 4.26 11.96
C VAL A 286 10.21 5.21 10.82
N LEU A 287 9.31 5.65 9.94
CA LEU A 287 9.66 6.58 8.85
C LEU A 287 9.78 8.06 9.32
N ARG A 288 10.61 8.87 8.65
CA ARG A 288 10.81 10.31 8.90
C ARG A 288 10.46 11.10 7.63
N SER A 289 9.36 11.86 7.60
CA SER A 289 8.96 12.70 6.43
C SER A 289 9.27 12.08 5.06
N THR A 290 9.01 10.78 4.92
CA THR A 290 9.40 9.96 3.75
C THR A 290 8.17 9.66 2.93
N LYS A 291 8.28 9.73 1.60
CA LYS A 291 7.19 9.33 0.71
C LYS A 291 7.28 7.83 0.43
N VAL A 292 6.19 7.10 0.62
CA VAL A 292 6.13 5.65 0.43
C VAL A 292 5.08 5.30 -0.63
N PHE A 293 5.52 4.56 -1.64
CA PHE A 293 4.69 4.05 -2.70
C PHE A 293 4.62 2.53 -2.57
N LEU A 294 3.41 2.00 -2.42
CA LEU A 294 3.12 0.59 -2.26
C LEU A 294 2.38 0.10 -3.50
N ILE A 295 2.96 -0.86 -4.23
CA ILE A 295 2.34 -1.53 -5.37
C ILE A 295 2.17 -3.00 -5.01
N VAL A 296 0.93 -3.50 -5.00
CA VAL A 296 0.56 -4.87 -4.60
C VAL A 296 -0.32 -5.56 -5.65
#